data_AF-A0A0R1W9U4-F1
#
_entry.id   AF-A0A0R1W9U4-F1
#
_cell.length_a   1.000
_cell.length_b   1.000
_cell.length_c   1.000
_cell.angle_alpha   90.00
_cell.angle_beta   90.00
_cell.angle_gamma   90.00
#
_symmetry.space_group_name_H-M   'P 1'
#
loop_
_entity.id
_entity.type
_entity.pdbx_description
1 polymer ?
#
loop_
_entity_poly.entity_id
_entity_poly.type
_entity_poly.pdbx_seq_one_letter_code
_entity_poly.pdbx_strand_id
1 'polypeptide(L)'
;MKKSTSLLLSGILVSGMVLGTIVTPATVHASDDAAAVTQADTDVKNSVTYYDRSGATVGAATEITGTKGAKITAVPDGFALADGETAVFGDDGAKVGVKITPMVSVKVNFVDQNGNLVKTDTVNGGDGNAYTLSTLPAGCSWPTDANKTITLEKDKEYNVKVNRQVTNTVIFKTADDTEAGRTQVFGQKAGDKVTLTADQIPAGYTVNSNDLTLQSDGNTQFITVTKNVEGITPFTATVRVGSSATTLYKVDGKELTDRLLGPNSDWKTANKLVLNGKAYYQVATTEWVPADKVTVVSQTDNNTDTNSTVEKADRKTVTTKNVSYTPLYDGNGKAVTNRGLGASSAWATDQMQTINNVKYYRVATNEWLKASDLA
;
A
#
# COMPACT_ATOMS: atom_id res chain seq x y z
N MET A 1 -24.76 19.88 22.32
CA MET A 1 -23.50 19.29 22.83
C MET A 1 -23.54 17.78 22.62
N LYS A 2 -22.78 17.25 21.67
CA LYS A 2 -22.38 15.84 21.62
C LYS A 2 -20.89 15.86 21.27
N LYS A 3 -20.06 15.46 22.25
CA LYS A 3 -18.61 15.33 22.08
C LYS A 3 -18.36 14.03 21.33
N SER A 4 -17.83 14.12 20.11
CA SER A 4 -17.29 12.96 19.40
C SER A 4 -15.80 12.86 19.74
N THR A 5 -15.46 11.85 20.54
CA THR A 5 -14.09 11.50 20.89
C THR A 5 -13.45 10.82 19.67
N SER A 6 -12.42 11.44 19.10
CA SER A 6 -11.64 10.85 18.01
C SER A 6 -10.65 9.83 18.59
N LEU A 7 -10.86 8.54 18.28
CA LEU A 7 -9.90 7.47 18.54
C LEU A 7 -8.86 7.47 17.42
N LEU A 8 -7.60 7.78 17.75
CA LEU A 8 -6.46 7.52 16.87
C LEU A 8 -6.08 6.04 17.01
N LEU A 9 -6.50 5.22 16.06
CA LEU A 9 -6.05 3.85 15.92
C LEU A 9 -4.69 3.86 15.20
N SER A 10 -3.60 3.73 15.97
CA SER A 10 -2.25 3.51 15.44
C SER A 10 -2.10 2.03 15.10
N GLY A 11 -2.29 1.68 13.82
CA GLY A 11 -2.08 0.33 13.30
C GLY A 11 -0.61 0.14 12.91
N ILE A 12 0.14 -0.57 13.74
CA ILE A 12 1.48 -1.08 13.42
C ILE A 12 1.28 -2.38 12.61
N LEU A 13 1.66 -2.38 11.33
CA LEU A 13 1.81 -3.58 10.51
C LEU A 13 3.25 -4.08 10.63
N VAL A 14 3.47 -5.16 11.37
CA VAL A 14 4.72 -5.93 11.31
C VAL A 14 4.50 -7.06 10.31
N SER A 15 5.04 -6.89 9.10
CA SER A 15 5.16 -7.96 8.10
C SER A 15 6.51 -8.64 8.27
N GLY A 16 6.51 -9.80 8.94
CA GLY A 16 7.66 -10.69 9.02
C GLY A 16 7.49 -11.86 8.06
N MET A 17 7.95 -11.72 6.81
CA MET A 17 8.23 -12.86 5.94
C MET A 17 9.67 -13.31 6.18
N VAL A 18 9.83 -14.46 6.82
CA VAL A 18 11.10 -15.21 6.87
C VAL A 18 11.24 -15.96 5.54
N LEU A 19 12.12 -15.50 4.66
CA LEU A 19 12.65 -16.33 3.56
C LEU A 19 13.87 -17.09 4.07
N GLY A 20 13.74 -18.40 4.22
CA GLY A 20 14.87 -19.30 4.44
C GLY A 20 15.60 -19.56 3.13
N THR A 21 16.86 -19.13 3.03
CA THR A 21 17.80 -19.63 2.04
C THR A 21 18.59 -20.77 2.67
N ILE A 22 18.38 -21.98 2.14
CA ILE A 22 19.22 -23.14 2.40
C ILE A 22 20.60 -22.89 1.78
N VAL A 23 21.59 -22.62 2.61
CA VAL A 23 23.00 -22.69 2.23
C VAL A 23 23.46 -24.15 2.40
N THR A 24 23.78 -24.80 1.29
CA THR A 24 24.53 -26.06 1.30
C THR A 24 25.91 -25.80 1.90
N PRO A 25 26.37 -26.53 2.93
CA PRO A 25 27.72 -26.36 3.43
C PRO A 25 28.71 -26.84 2.37
N ALA A 26 29.65 -25.97 2.02
CA ALA A 26 30.83 -26.37 1.29
C ALA A 26 31.68 -27.28 2.19
N THR A 27 31.93 -28.50 1.75
CA THR A 27 32.89 -29.41 2.37
C THR A 27 34.28 -28.80 2.26
N VAL A 28 34.74 -28.15 3.34
CA VAL A 28 36.14 -27.80 3.50
C VAL A 28 36.89 -29.02 4.02
N HIS A 29 37.79 -29.53 3.19
CA HIS A 29 38.81 -30.48 3.64
C HIS A 29 39.67 -29.78 4.69
N ALA A 30 39.64 -30.31 5.92
CA ALA A 30 40.53 -29.90 6.99
C ALA A 30 41.98 -30.19 6.57
N SER A 31 42.84 -29.18 6.57
CA SER A 31 44.24 -29.42 6.88
C SER A 31 44.31 -29.60 8.39
N ASP A 32 44.74 -30.79 8.81
CA ASP A 32 45.15 -31.04 10.19
C ASP A 32 46.08 -29.91 10.64
N ASP A 33 45.88 -29.46 11.89
CA ASP A 33 46.79 -28.63 12.68
C ASP A 33 46.48 -27.12 12.88
N ALA A 34 45.20 -26.79 13.13
CA ALA A 34 44.86 -25.59 13.91
C ALA A 34 43.71 -25.89 14.87
N ALA A 35 44.02 -26.00 16.16
CA ALA A 35 43.01 -26.07 17.21
C ALA A 35 42.16 -24.78 17.17
N ALA A 36 40.96 -24.87 16.61
CA ALA A 36 39.92 -23.87 16.80
C ALA A 36 39.41 -23.98 18.24
N VAL A 37 40.07 -23.30 19.17
CA VAL A 37 39.49 -22.99 20.48
C VAL A 37 38.48 -21.87 20.27
N THR A 38 37.19 -22.21 20.19
CA THR A 38 36.14 -21.29 20.59
C THR A 38 36.34 -21.03 22.08
N GLN A 39 36.98 -19.92 22.43
CA GLN A 39 37.03 -19.46 23.81
C GLN A 39 35.58 -19.24 24.25
N ALA A 40 35.09 -20.07 25.17
CA ALA A 40 33.84 -19.78 25.85
C ALA A 40 34.04 -18.42 26.53
N ASP A 41 33.21 -17.45 26.17
CA ASP A 41 33.10 -16.18 26.88
C ASP A 41 32.78 -16.50 28.35
N THR A 42 33.81 -16.45 29.20
CA THR A 42 33.64 -16.75 30.62
C THR A 42 33.01 -15.54 31.29
N ASP A 43 31.81 -15.74 31.83
CA ASP A 43 31.23 -14.78 32.76
C ASP A 43 32.13 -14.66 34.00
N VAL A 44 32.42 -13.42 34.37
CA VAL A 44 33.25 -13.05 35.52
C VAL A 44 32.46 -12.16 36.46
N LYS A 45 32.79 -12.21 37.75
CA LYS A 45 32.28 -11.29 38.76
C LYS A 45 33.30 -10.21 39.02
N ASN A 46 32.89 -8.94 38.90
CA ASN A 46 33.75 -7.81 39.21
C ASN A 46 33.15 -6.96 40.33
N SER A 47 34.03 -6.47 41.21
CA SER A 47 33.69 -5.47 42.22
C SER A 47 33.85 -4.09 41.60
N VAL A 48 32.73 -3.44 41.27
CA VAL A 48 32.72 -2.15 40.57
C VAL A 48 32.56 -1.00 41.56
N THR A 49 33.49 -0.04 41.49
CA THR A 49 33.39 1.25 42.19
C THR A 49 33.03 2.33 41.19
N TYR A 50 31.96 3.06 41.47
CA TYR A 50 31.51 4.17 40.64
C TYR A 50 32.12 5.49 41.10
N TYR A 51 32.50 6.34 40.15
CA TYR A 51 33.08 7.65 40.40
C TYR A 51 32.29 8.74 39.68
N ASP A 52 32.06 9.87 40.34
CA ASP A 52 31.52 11.05 39.69
C ASP A 52 32.59 11.79 38.86
N ARG A 53 32.19 12.90 38.22
CA ARG A 53 33.09 13.73 37.40
C ARG A 53 34.26 14.36 38.16
N SER A 54 34.12 14.55 39.47
CA SER A 54 35.19 15.06 40.33
C SER A 54 36.17 13.96 40.76
N GLY A 55 35.83 12.69 40.50
CA GLY A 55 36.58 11.53 40.93
C GLY A 55 36.19 11.02 42.32
N ALA A 56 35.12 11.54 42.92
CA ALA A 56 34.61 11.06 44.20
C ALA A 56 33.79 9.78 44.01
N THR A 57 33.87 8.86 44.97
CA THR A 57 33.11 7.61 44.92
C THR A 57 31.61 7.84 45.11
N VAL A 58 30.79 7.23 44.27
CA VAL A 58 29.32 7.27 44.37
C VAL A 58 28.82 5.94 44.94
N GLY A 59 28.37 5.96 46.19
CA GLY A 59 27.86 4.77 46.88
C GLY A 59 28.95 3.75 47.23
N ALA A 60 28.52 2.55 47.61
CA ALA A 60 29.42 1.42 47.89
C ALA A 60 29.74 0.65 46.61
N ALA A 61 30.89 -0.06 46.61
CA ALA A 61 31.24 -0.94 45.51
C ALA A 61 30.19 -2.06 45.36
N THR A 62 29.84 -2.39 44.13
CA THR A 62 28.80 -3.37 43.80
C THR A 62 29.41 -4.54 43.04
N GLU A 63 29.07 -5.77 43.43
CA GLU A 63 29.43 -6.96 42.65
C GLU A 63 28.49 -7.10 41.46
N ILE A 64 29.03 -7.03 40.24
CA ILE A 64 28.28 -7.26 39.00
C ILE A 64 28.90 -8.40 38.21
N THR A 65 28.06 -9.16 37.50
CA THR A 65 28.50 -10.26 36.64
C THR A 65 28.37 -9.87 35.17
N GLY A 66 29.33 -10.26 34.35
CA GLY A 66 29.28 -10.07 32.91
C GLY A 66 30.42 -10.77 32.19
N THR A 67 30.37 -10.74 30.87
CA THR A 67 31.38 -11.38 30.03
C THR A 67 32.70 -10.63 30.06
N LYS A 68 33.80 -11.34 30.36
CA LYS A 68 35.15 -10.77 30.36
C LYS A 68 35.44 -10.01 29.06
N GLY A 69 35.92 -8.77 29.17
CA GLY A 69 36.21 -7.87 28.04
C GLY A 69 35.02 -7.08 27.50
N ALA A 70 33.77 -7.41 27.91
CA ALA A 70 32.61 -6.61 27.55
C ALA A 70 32.59 -5.27 28.31
N LYS A 71 32.01 -4.23 27.72
CA LYS A 71 31.85 -2.93 28.39
C LYS A 71 30.91 -3.04 29.59
N ILE A 72 31.25 -2.38 30.68
CA ILE A 72 30.38 -2.26 31.85
C ILE A 72 29.38 -1.13 31.57
N THR A 73 28.10 -1.50 31.43
CA THR A 73 26.99 -0.56 31.18
C THR A 73 26.06 -0.37 32.38
N ALA A 74 26.17 -1.25 33.39
CA ALA A 74 25.39 -1.16 34.61
C ALA A 74 25.84 0.03 35.45
N VAL A 75 24.90 0.88 35.85
CA VAL A 75 25.10 2.07 36.69
C VAL A 75 24.01 2.14 37.76
N PRO A 76 24.26 2.81 38.90
CA PRO A 76 23.24 3.01 39.93
C PRO A 76 22.02 3.80 39.42
N ASP A 77 20.87 3.61 40.07
CA ASP A 77 19.64 4.35 39.77
C ASP A 77 19.85 5.86 39.84
N GLY A 78 19.36 6.58 38.84
CA GLY A 78 19.51 8.03 38.74
C GLY A 78 20.85 8.49 38.15
N PHE A 79 21.66 7.58 37.60
CA PHE A 79 22.91 7.92 36.92
C PHE A 79 22.96 7.36 35.49
N ALA A 80 23.87 7.92 34.70
CA ALA A 80 24.28 7.39 33.40
C ALA A 80 25.81 7.27 33.36
N LEU A 81 26.35 6.46 32.45
CA LEU A 81 27.79 6.47 32.18
C LEU A 81 28.23 7.86 31.72
N ALA A 82 29.40 8.30 32.18
CA ALA A 82 30.00 9.53 31.67
C ALA A 82 30.44 9.34 30.20
N ASP A 83 30.35 10.40 29.40
CA ASP A 83 30.85 10.38 28.03
C ASP A 83 32.32 9.94 27.96
N GLY A 84 32.61 9.03 27.03
CA GLY A 84 33.95 8.48 26.85
C GLY A 84 34.34 7.39 27.85
N GLU A 85 33.43 6.92 28.72
CA GLU A 85 33.70 5.77 29.58
C GLU A 85 33.91 4.49 28.75
N THR A 86 34.93 3.72 29.12
CA THR A 86 35.46 2.57 28.37
C THR A 86 35.74 1.35 29.25
N ALA A 87 35.44 1.41 30.55
CA ALA A 87 35.62 0.30 31.48
C ALA A 87 34.95 -0.99 30.97
N VAL A 88 35.68 -2.10 31.13
CA VAL A 88 35.27 -3.44 30.73
C VAL A 88 35.38 -4.41 31.90
N PHE A 89 34.65 -5.52 31.83
CA PHE A 89 34.80 -6.64 32.74
C PHE A 89 36.22 -7.21 32.65
N GLY A 90 36.87 -7.38 33.79
CA GLY A 90 38.26 -7.84 33.90
C GLY A 90 38.37 -9.35 34.13
N ASP A 91 39.38 -9.78 34.89
CA ASP A 91 39.40 -11.14 35.43
C ASP A 91 38.36 -11.32 36.55
N ASP A 92 38.02 -12.56 36.87
CA ASP A 92 37.12 -12.86 37.99
C ASP A 92 37.67 -12.31 39.32
N GLY A 93 36.81 -11.63 40.08
CA GLY A 93 37.16 -10.90 41.29
C GLY A 93 37.86 -9.55 41.07
N ALA A 94 38.13 -9.13 39.83
CA ALA A 94 38.84 -7.86 39.60
C ALA A 94 38.01 -6.64 40.07
N LYS A 95 38.73 -5.61 40.51
CA LYS A 95 38.16 -4.32 40.93
C LYS A 95 38.21 -3.36 39.75
N VAL A 96 37.05 -2.83 39.34
CA VAL A 96 36.94 -1.95 38.17
C VAL A 96 36.33 -0.62 38.57
N GLY A 97 36.89 0.47 38.06
CA GLY A 97 36.35 1.82 38.24
C GLY A 97 35.51 2.25 37.05
N VAL A 98 34.34 2.83 37.29
CA VAL A 98 33.43 3.31 36.24
C VAL A 98 33.05 4.75 36.53
N LYS A 99 33.26 5.66 35.56
CA LYS A 99 32.82 7.05 35.67
C LYS A 99 31.36 7.19 35.27
N ILE A 100 30.60 7.83 36.13
CA ILE A 100 29.17 8.09 35.96
C ILE A 100 28.88 9.58 36.16
N THR A 101 27.70 9.98 35.74
CA THR A 101 27.17 11.33 35.90
C THR A 101 25.69 11.26 36.26
N PRO A 102 25.14 12.20 37.05
CA PRO A 102 23.72 12.21 37.38
C PRO A 102 22.85 12.22 36.12
N MET A 103 21.76 11.47 36.15
CA MET A 103 20.76 11.50 35.08
C MET A 103 19.96 12.80 35.17
N VAL A 104 19.85 13.52 34.06
CA VAL A 104 19.09 14.76 33.93
C VAL A 104 18.05 14.64 32.83
N SER A 105 16.98 15.42 32.99
CA SER A 105 15.93 15.63 31.99
C SER A 105 15.95 17.09 31.60
N VAL A 106 16.14 17.38 30.31
CA VAL A 106 16.21 18.76 29.79
C VAL A 106 15.14 18.99 28.74
N LYS A 107 14.70 20.25 28.60
CA LYS A 107 13.76 20.62 27.54
C LYS A 107 14.50 21.06 26.29
N VAL A 108 14.03 20.56 25.15
CA VAL A 108 14.49 20.95 23.82
C VAL A 108 13.33 21.58 23.08
N ASN A 109 13.38 22.89 22.90
CA ASN A 109 12.43 23.67 22.14
C ASN A 109 12.91 23.76 20.68
N PHE A 110 12.24 23.06 19.78
CA PHE A 110 12.45 23.24 18.35
C PHE A 110 11.76 24.53 17.89
N VAL A 111 12.53 25.43 17.29
CA VAL A 111 12.05 26.73 16.81
C VAL A 111 12.25 26.83 15.30
N ASP A 112 11.27 27.42 14.61
CA ASP A 112 11.32 27.62 13.17
C ASP A 112 12.35 28.70 12.76
N GLN A 113 12.52 28.90 11.46
CA GLN A 113 13.41 29.92 10.90
C GLN A 113 13.08 31.37 11.33
N ASN A 114 11.88 31.63 11.84
CA ASN A 114 11.44 32.92 12.34
C ASN A 114 11.53 33.02 13.88
N GLY A 115 11.97 31.95 14.56
CA GLY A 115 12.06 31.87 16.01
C GLY A 115 10.77 31.47 16.71
N ASN A 116 9.73 31.06 15.98
CA ASN A 116 8.48 30.59 16.60
C ASN A 116 8.66 29.16 17.10
N LEU A 117 8.06 28.85 18.25
CA LEU A 117 8.06 27.50 18.79
C LEU A 117 7.27 26.55 17.86
N VAL A 118 7.94 25.48 17.41
CA VAL A 118 7.32 24.39 16.65
C VAL A 118 6.86 23.27 17.58
N LYS A 119 7.77 22.81 18.46
CA LYS A 119 7.53 21.71 19.40
C LYS A 119 8.53 21.78 20.55
N THR A 120 8.10 21.38 21.74
CA THR A 120 9.01 21.11 22.87
C THR A 120 9.07 19.61 23.13
N ASP A 121 10.28 19.07 23.21
CA ASP A 121 10.55 17.70 23.63
C ASP A 121 11.33 17.67 24.95
N THR A 122 11.29 16.54 25.65
CA THR A 122 12.14 16.28 26.82
C THR A 122 13.11 15.16 26.48
N VAL A 123 14.39 15.40 26.71
CA VAL A 123 15.44 14.39 26.49
C VAL A 123 16.13 14.09 27.81
N ASN A 124 16.49 12.82 28.00
CA ASN A 124 17.13 12.33 29.21
C ASN A 124 18.53 11.83 28.89
N GLY A 125 19.46 12.03 29.82
CA GLY A 125 20.81 11.49 29.70
C GLY A 125 21.69 11.93 30.86
N GLY A 126 22.97 11.62 30.77
CA GLY A 126 23.94 12.03 31.78
C GLY A 126 24.18 13.53 31.75
N ASP A 127 24.22 14.17 32.91
CA ASP A 127 24.61 15.58 33.03
C ASP A 127 25.99 15.77 32.41
N GLY A 128 26.11 16.79 31.56
CA GLY A 128 27.21 17.16 30.68
C GLY A 128 27.61 16.15 29.60
N ASN A 129 26.81 15.12 29.32
CA ASN A 129 27.03 14.25 28.18
C ASN A 129 26.47 14.90 26.90
N ALA A 130 27.07 14.58 25.75
CA ALA A 130 26.57 14.92 24.44
C ALA A 130 25.34 14.07 24.11
N TYR A 131 24.29 14.73 23.63
CA TYR A 131 23.06 14.11 23.15
C TYR A 131 22.87 14.49 21.68
N THR A 132 22.70 13.48 20.84
CA THR A 132 22.47 13.67 19.40
C THR A 132 20.97 13.68 19.12
N LEU A 133 20.46 14.77 18.56
CA LEU A 133 19.08 14.94 18.13
C LEU A 133 18.88 14.21 16.80
N SER A 134 18.40 12.97 16.86
CA SER A 134 18.19 12.11 15.69
C SER A 134 16.82 12.28 15.04
N THR A 135 15.84 12.81 15.78
CA THR A 135 14.46 13.00 15.33
C THR A 135 14.07 14.47 15.30
N LEU A 136 13.38 14.88 14.25
CA LEU A 136 12.80 16.22 14.12
C LEU A 136 11.28 16.18 14.30
N PRO A 137 10.65 17.32 14.66
CA PRO A 137 9.22 17.47 14.54
C PRO A 137 8.77 17.18 13.09
N ALA A 138 7.57 16.62 12.92
CA ALA A 138 7.02 16.35 11.60
C ALA A 138 6.98 17.62 10.73
N GLY A 139 7.31 17.49 9.44
CA GLY A 139 7.37 18.63 8.51
C GLY A 139 8.55 19.57 8.75
N CYS A 140 9.57 19.17 9.51
CA CYS A 140 10.79 19.95 9.70
C CYS A 140 12.00 19.27 9.07
N SER A 141 12.94 20.08 8.60
CA SER A 141 14.28 19.64 8.18
C SER A 141 15.35 20.40 8.95
N TRP A 142 16.56 19.83 9.02
CA TRP A 142 17.71 20.54 9.58
C TRP A 142 18.14 21.68 8.66
N PRO A 143 18.51 22.86 9.20
CA PRO A 143 19.33 23.82 8.48
C PRO A 143 20.63 23.18 7.98
N THR A 144 21.18 23.68 6.86
CA THR A 144 22.39 23.11 6.23
C THR A 144 23.56 22.98 7.22
N ASP A 145 23.75 23.98 8.08
CA ASP A 145 24.85 24.06 9.03
C ASP A 145 24.40 23.75 10.48
N ALA A 146 23.33 22.97 10.64
CA ALA A 146 22.78 22.69 11.95
C ALA A 146 23.72 21.83 12.80
N ASN A 147 24.03 22.31 14.01
CA ASN A 147 24.59 21.45 15.05
C ASN A 147 23.47 20.56 15.62
N LYS A 148 23.60 19.24 15.42
CA LYS A 148 22.62 18.23 15.85
C LYS A 148 22.91 17.69 17.25
N THR A 149 23.95 18.20 17.91
CA THR A 149 24.37 17.75 19.23
C THR A 149 24.18 18.85 20.25
N ILE A 150 23.70 18.48 21.44
CA ILE A 150 23.65 19.36 22.61
C ILE A 150 24.43 18.69 23.74
N THR A 151 25.09 19.46 24.58
CA THR A 151 25.63 18.95 25.86
C THR A 151 24.55 19.12 26.91
N LEU A 152 24.03 18.04 27.48
CA LEU A 152 22.96 18.07 28.47
C LEU A 152 23.44 18.75 29.74
N GLU A 153 22.66 19.66 30.32
CA GLU A 153 23.00 20.33 31.57
C GLU A 153 21.74 20.43 32.42
N LYS A 154 21.87 20.12 33.73
CA LYS A 154 20.74 20.22 34.66
C LYS A 154 20.07 21.59 34.57
N ASP A 155 18.73 21.60 34.51
CA ASP A 155 17.87 22.78 34.50
C ASP A 155 18.05 23.71 33.26
N LYS A 156 18.82 23.28 32.25
CA LYS A 156 19.00 24.04 31.01
C LYS A 156 17.91 23.71 29.99
N GLU A 157 17.46 24.75 29.29
CA GLU A 157 16.57 24.62 28.13
C GLU A 157 17.33 24.98 26.85
N TYR A 158 17.11 24.21 25.79
CA TYR A 158 17.79 24.36 24.50
C TYR A 158 16.81 24.83 23.44
N ASN A 159 17.16 25.90 22.73
CA ASN A 159 16.42 26.32 21.55
C ASN A 159 17.15 25.84 20.29
N VAL A 160 16.56 24.87 19.60
CA VAL A 160 17.16 24.21 18.43
C VAL A 160 16.44 24.69 17.17
N LYS A 161 17.19 25.30 16.25
CA LYS A 161 16.62 25.82 15.00
C LYS A 161 16.35 24.68 14.01
N VAL A 162 15.15 24.71 13.44
CA VAL A 162 14.70 23.82 12.38
C VAL A 162 14.10 24.62 11.23
N ASN A 163 14.19 24.11 10.01
CA ASN A 163 13.45 24.66 8.88
C ASN A 163 12.07 24.01 8.85
N ARG A 164 11.03 24.80 9.10
CA ARG A 164 9.65 24.33 9.01
C ARG A 164 9.22 24.35 7.54
N GLN A 165 8.95 23.17 6.99
CA GLN A 165 8.53 23.01 5.60
C GLN A 165 7.07 23.39 5.44
N VAL A 166 6.75 24.03 4.32
CA VAL A 166 5.37 24.20 3.87
C VAL A 166 4.82 22.82 3.54
N THR A 167 3.74 22.45 4.22
CA THR A 167 3.09 21.15 4.03
C THR A 167 1.75 21.36 3.35
N ASN A 168 1.44 20.56 2.32
CA ASN A 168 0.09 20.49 1.75
C ASN A 168 -0.42 19.05 1.82
N THR A 169 -1.70 18.89 2.13
CA THR A 169 -2.41 17.61 1.99
C THR A 169 -2.92 17.50 0.57
N VAL A 170 -2.69 16.37 -0.09
CA VAL A 170 -3.26 16.08 -1.41
C VAL A 170 -4.31 15.00 -1.23
N ILE A 171 -5.55 15.30 -1.64
CA ILE A 171 -6.65 14.34 -1.65
C ILE A 171 -6.87 13.91 -3.11
N PHE A 172 -6.75 12.62 -3.35
CA PHE A 172 -7.05 12.03 -4.65
C PHE A 172 -8.54 11.73 -4.72
N LYS A 173 -9.19 12.22 -5.78
CA LYS A 173 -10.61 12.00 -6.01
C LYS A 173 -10.86 11.45 -7.39
N THR A 174 -11.84 10.58 -7.55
CA THR A 174 -12.30 10.23 -8.90
C THR A 174 -13.14 11.36 -9.49
N ALA A 175 -13.50 11.27 -10.77
CA ALA A 175 -14.32 12.27 -11.47
C ALA A 175 -15.73 12.48 -10.86
N ASP A 176 -16.16 11.60 -9.95
CA ASP A 176 -17.43 11.68 -9.21
C ASP A 176 -17.27 12.23 -7.77
N ASP A 177 -16.12 12.84 -7.46
CA ASP A 177 -15.77 13.35 -6.13
C ASP A 177 -15.54 12.29 -5.03
N THR A 178 -15.59 10.99 -5.35
CA THR A 178 -15.23 9.92 -4.41
C THR A 178 -13.75 9.99 -4.09
N GLU A 179 -13.41 9.98 -2.80
CA GLU A 179 -12.03 9.97 -2.34
C GLU A 179 -11.38 8.59 -2.56
N ALA A 180 -10.26 8.58 -3.29
CA ALA A 180 -9.46 7.39 -3.58
C ALA A 180 -8.26 7.22 -2.61
N GLY A 181 -7.84 8.31 -1.96
CA GLY A 181 -6.76 8.29 -0.98
C GLY A 181 -6.22 9.69 -0.68
N ARG A 182 -5.21 9.76 0.19
CA ARG A 182 -4.56 11.00 0.61
C ARG A 182 -3.06 10.82 0.75
N THR A 183 -2.31 11.89 0.53
CA THR A 183 -0.88 11.97 0.82
C THR A 183 -0.51 13.38 1.31
N GLN A 184 0.72 13.57 1.74
CA GLN A 184 1.29 14.87 2.06
C GLN A 184 2.49 15.16 1.17
N VAL A 185 2.63 16.43 0.80
CA VAL A 185 3.78 16.96 0.07
C VAL A 185 4.38 18.12 0.84
N PHE A 186 5.70 18.26 0.72
CA PHE A 186 6.50 19.21 1.50
C PHE A 186 7.41 20.02 0.59
N GLY A 187 7.70 21.25 0.98
CA GLY A 187 8.69 22.11 0.32
C GLY A 187 9.09 23.28 1.20
N GLN A 188 9.98 24.13 0.70
CA GLN A 188 10.58 25.19 1.50
C GLN A 188 9.64 26.39 1.64
N LYS A 189 8.84 26.67 0.61
CA LYS A 189 7.91 27.79 0.57
C LYS A 189 6.70 27.51 -0.31
N ALA A 190 5.63 28.29 -0.13
CA ALA A 190 4.53 28.34 -1.08
C ALA A 190 5.06 28.82 -2.45
N GLY A 191 4.58 28.20 -3.52
CA GLY A 191 5.05 28.41 -4.88
C GLY A 191 6.12 27.43 -5.35
N ASP A 192 6.71 26.62 -4.47
CA ASP A 192 7.65 25.58 -4.88
C ASP A 192 6.92 24.50 -5.71
N LYS A 193 7.61 23.98 -6.74
CA LYS A 193 7.12 22.85 -7.54
C LYS A 193 7.51 21.54 -6.87
N VAL A 194 6.56 20.62 -6.76
CA VAL A 194 6.73 19.28 -6.20
C VAL A 194 6.13 18.26 -7.15
N THR A 195 6.84 17.16 -7.39
CA THR A 195 6.35 16.04 -8.20
C THR A 195 6.04 14.87 -7.28
N LEU A 196 4.82 14.33 -7.35
CA LEU A 196 4.42 13.13 -6.62
C LEU A 196 5.21 11.92 -7.12
N THR A 197 5.68 11.11 -6.17
CA THR A 197 6.23 9.79 -6.47
C THR A 197 5.12 8.77 -6.73
N ALA A 198 5.46 7.64 -7.35
CA ALA A 198 4.50 6.57 -7.60
C ALA A 198 3.86 6.05 -6.29
N ASP A 199 4.63 5.94 -5.22
CA ASP A 199 4.15 5.48 -3.91
C ASP A 199 3.19 6.45 -3.23
N GLN A 200 3.21 7.73 -3.63
CA GLN A 200 2.28 8.74 -3.12
C GLN A 200 0.94 8.72 -3.85
N ILE A 201 0.83 8.05 -5.00
CA ILE A 201 -0.42 7.88 -5.75
C ILE A 201 -1.12 6.60 -5.24
N PRO A 202 -2.43 6.64 -4.94
CA PRO A 202 -3.14 5.45 -4.46
C PRO A 202 -3.02 4.27 -5.42
N ALA A 203 -2.70 3.09 -4.90
CA ALA A 203 -2.58 1.87 -5.69
C ALA A 203 -3.86 1.59 -6.49
N GLY A 204 -3.71 1.17 -7.74
CA GLY A 204 -4.83 0.96 -8.65
C GLY A 204 -5.43 2.24 -9.24
N TYR A 205 -4.71 3.36 -9.18
CA TYR A 205 -5.11 4.62 -9.83
C TYR A 205 -3.97 5.23 -10.66
N THR A 206 -4.34 6.11 -11.59
CA THR A 206 -3.43 6.93 -12.41
C THR A 206 -3.84 8.40 -12.34
N VAL A 207 -2.88 9.29 -12.54
CA VAL A 207 -3.08 10.76 -12.58
C VAL A 207 -2.69 11.31 -13.97
N ASN A 208 -3.33 12.39 -14.40
CA ASN A 208 -2.97 13.08 -15.64
C ASN A 208 -1.67 13.89 -15.52
N SER A 209 -1.39 14.38 -14.31
CA SER A 209 -0.15 15.06 -13.95
C SER A 209 0.17 14.74 -12.50
N ASN A 210 1.44 14.48 -12.23
CA ASN A 210 2.00 14.28 -10.90
C ASN A 210 2.68 15.56 -10.37
N ASP A 211 2.68 16.65 -11.12
CA ASP A 211 3.28 17.91 -10.69
C ASP A 211 2.26 18.78 -9.94
N LEU A 212 2.70 19.34 -8.82
CA LEU A 212 1.95 20.30 -8.00
C LEU A 212 2.79 21.54 -7.76
N THR A 213 2.09 22.64 -7.47
CA THR A 213 2.69 23.82 -6.86
C THR A 213 2.21 23.90 -5.42
N LEU A 214 3.13 24.01 -4.46
CA LEU A 214 2.75 24.15 -3.06
C LEU A 214 1.99 25.46 -2.83
N GLN A 215 0.91 25.37 -2.06
CA GLN A 215 0.13 26.52 -1.60
C GLN A 215 0.58 26.92 -0.19
N SER A 216 -0.19 27.77 0.49
CA SER A 216 0.07 28.11 1.88
C SER A 216 0.22 26.87 2.76
N ASP A 217 0.98 26.99 3.85
CA ASP A 217 1.16 25.88 4.78
C ASP A 217 -0.17 25.36 5.35
N GLY A 218 -0.29 24.04 5.47
CA GLY A 218 -1.50 23.33 5.91
C GLY A 218 -2.64 23.24 4.89
N ASN A 219 -2.46 23.74 3.66
CA ASN A 219 -3.51 23.74 2.65
C ASN A 219 -3.82 22.32 2.13
N THR A 220 -5.04 22.14 1.60
CA THR A 220 -5.50 20.91 0.96
C THR A 220 -5.71 21.14 -0.54
N GLN A 221 -5.05 20.32 -1.35
CA GLN A 221 -5.20 20.29 -2.80
C GLN A 221 -5.94 19.02 -3.23
N PHE A 222 -6.61 19.08 -4.39
CA PHE A 222 -7.33 17.95 -4.96
C PHE A 222 -6.71 17.55 -6.30
N ILE A 223 -6.50 16.26 -6.50
CA ILE A 223 -6.08 15.69 -7.79
C ILE A 223 -7.13 14.69 -8.24
N THR A 224 -7.59 14.85 -9.48
CA THR A 224 -8.43 13.85 -10.12
C THR A 224 -7.61 12.63 -10.54
N VAL A 225 -8.04 11.46 -10.09
CA VAL A 225 -7.47 10.16 -10.46
C VAL A 225 -8.43 9.35 -11.32
N THR A 226 -7.87 8.49 -12.16
CA THR A 226 -8.61 7.47 -12.90
C THR A 226 -8.28 6.10 -12.32
N LYS A 227 -9.30 5.30 -12.03
CA LYS A 227 -9.09 3.93 -11.55
C LYS A 227 -8.49 3.07 -12.67
N ASN A 228 -7.38 2.42 -12.37
CA ASN A 228 -6.79 1.41 -13.24
C ASN A 228 -7.72 0.20 -13.23
N VAL A 229 -8.12 -0.24 -14.42
CA VAL A 229 -8.87 -1.49 -14.56
C VAL A 229 -7.94 -2.59 -15.02
N GLU A 230 -7.88 -3.66 -14.25
CA GLU A 230 -7.23 -4.89 -14.65
C GLU A 230 -8.20 -5.72 -15.50
N GLY A 231 -7.68 -6.62 -16.33
CA GLY A 231 -8.51 -7.55 -17.11
C GLY A 231 -9.16 -6.95 -18.36
N ILE A 232 -8.65 -5.82 -18.88
CA ILE A 232 -8.92 -5.45 -20.26
C ILE A 232 -8.12 -6.38 -21.17
N THR A 233 -8.81 -7.13 -22.02
CA THR A 233 -8.17 -7.98 -23.04
C THR A 233 -8.67 -7.61 -24.44
N PRO A 234 -7.87 -7.78 -25.50
CA PRO A 234 -8.33 -7.58 -26.87
C PRO A 234 -9.59 -8.40 -27.16
N PHE A 235 -10.56 -7.78 -27.82
CA PHE A 235 -11.79 -8.43 -28.29
C PHE A 235 -12.27 -7.72 -29.56
N THR A 236 -11.77 -8.16 -30.71
CA THR A 236 -12.11 -7.57 -32.01
C THR A 236 -13.28 -8.32 -32.65
N ALA A 237 -14.44 -7.67 -32.70
CA ALA A 237 -15.68 -8.21 -33.26
C ALA A 237 -16.56 -7.11 -33.84
N THR A 238 -17.63 -7.50 -34.53
CA THR A 238 -18.81 -6.66 -34.77
C THR A 238 -19.92 -7.20 -33.90
N VAL A 239 -20.50 -6.34 -33.05
CA VAL A 239 -21.62 -6.67 -32.18
C VAL A 239 -22.88 -5.91 -32.59
N ARG A 240 -24.03 -6.56 -32.49
CA ARG A 240 -25.34 -5.97 -32.77
C ARG A 240 -26.11 -5.75 -31.48
N VAL A 241 -26.63 -4.54 -31.30
CA VAL A 241 -27.53 -4.19 -30.19
C VAL A 241 -28.84 -4.95 -30.34
N GLY A 242 -29.42 -5.41 -29.23
CA GLY A 242 -30.74 -6.04 -29.23
C GLY A 242 -31.87 -5.14 -29.74
N SER A 243 -33.11 -5.61 -29.56
CA SER A 243 -34.32 -4.92 -30.04
C SER A 243 -34.66 -3.63 -29.29
N SER A 244 -33.89 -3.27 -28.26
CA SER A 244 -34.06 -2.05 -27.47
C SER A 244 -32.72 -1.31 -27.38
N ALA A 245 -32.78 0.02 -27.31
CA ALA A 245 -31.58 0.83 -27.10
C ALA A 245 -30.87 0.42 -25.79
N THR A 246 -29.55 0.54 -25.75
CA THR A 246 -28.75 0.14 -24.58
C THR A 246 -27.84 1.26 -24.10
N THR A 247 -27.71 1.35 -22.78
CA THR A 247 -26.81 2.27 -22.09
C THR A 247 -25.35 1.88 -22.28
N LEU A 248 -24.50 2.90 -22.38
CA LEU A 248 -23.04 2.76 -22.40
C LEU A 248 -22.47 3.06 -21.03
N TYR A 249 -21.30 2.50 -20.75
CA TYR A 249 -20.60 2.65 -19.49
C TYR A 249 -19.18 3.14 -19.74
N LYS A 250 -18.63 3.87 -18.78
CA LYS A 250 -17.21 4.15 -18.69
C LYS A 250 -16.48 2.93 -18.15
N VAL A 251 -15.17 2.96 -18.28
CA VAL A 251 -14.29 1.88 -17.82
C VAL A 251 -14.40 1.62 -16.31
N ASP A 252 -14.76 2.64 -15.53
CA ASP A 252 -15.01 2.55 -14.09
C ASP A 252 -16.42 2.03 -13.72
N GLY A 253 -17.28 1.76 -14.71
CA GLY A 253 -18.65 1.28 -14.53
C GLY A 253 -19.71 2.38 -14.42
N LYS A 254 -19.35 3.66 -14.60
CA LYS A 254 -20.32 4.75 -14.59
C LYS A 254 -21.13 4.81 -15.89
N GLU A 255 -22.45 4.94 -15.78
CA GLU A 255 -23.35 5.09 -16.94
C GLU A 255 -23.11 6.40 -17.69
N LEU A 256 -23.14 6.34 -19.02
CA LEU A 256 -23.22 7.50 -19.89
C LEU A 256 -24.70 7.89 -20.05
N THR A 257 -25.02 9.14 -19.75
CA THR A 257 -26.39 9.68 -19.82
C THR A 257 -26.66 10.50 -21.08
N ASP A 258 -25.62 10.88 -21.81
CA ASP A 258 -25.63 11.72 -22.99
C ASP A 258 -25.68 10.93 -24.31
N ARG A 259 -25.47 9.61 -24.24
CA ARG A 259 -25.45 8.73 -25.43
C ARG A 259 -25.90 7.31 -25.12
N LEU A 260 -26.62 6.72 -26.07
CA LEU A 260 -27.04 5.32 -26.09
C LEU A 260 -26.66 4.69 -27.43
N LEU A 261 -26.63 3.35 -27.50
CA LEU A 261 -26.62 2.66 -28.79
C LEU A 261 -28.05 2.34 -29.23
N GLY A 262 -28.39 2.65 -30.48
CA GLY A 262 -29.72 2.40 -31.04
C GLY A 262 -30.03 0.91 -31.23
N PRO A 263 -31.32 0.51 -31.19
CA PRO A 263 -31.71 -0.89 -31.38
C PRO A 263 -31.27 -1.40 -32.75
N ASN A 264 -30.86 -2.67 -32.82
CA ASN A 264 -30.40 -3.36 -34.04
C ASN A 264 -29.20 -2.71 -34.77
N SER A 265 -28.49 -1.78 -34.14
CA SER A 265 -27.28 -1.16 -34.72
C SER A 265 -26.04 -2.03 -34.52
N ASP A 266 -25.11 -1.96 -35.48
CA ASP A 266 -23.86 -2.73 -35.48
C ASP A 266 -22.66 -1.86 -35.07
N TRP A 267 -21.81 -2.40 -34.20
CA TRP A 267 -20.66 -1.70 -33.63
C TRP A 267 -19.42 -2.58 -33.65
N LYS A 268 -18.29 -2.00 -34.05
CA LYS A 268 -16.98 -2.66 -33.92
C LYS A 268 -16.52 -2.59 -32.48
N THR A 269 -15.90 -3.66 -32.00
CA THR A 269 -15.28 -3.72 -30.69
C THR A 269 -13.77 -3.80 -30.81
N ALA A 270 -13.05 -3.25 -29.82
CA ALA A 270 -11.59 -3.36 -29.74
C ALA A 270 -11.14 -4.24 -28.56
N ASN A 271 -11.82 -4.13 -27.43
CA ASN A 271 -11.45 -4.76 -26.19
C ASN A 271 -12.68 -5.28 -25.43
N LYS A 272 -12.45 -6.11 -24.43
CA LYS A 272 -13.44 -6.51 -23.44
C LYS A 272 -12.91 -6.33 -22.03
N LEU A 273 -13.83 -6.19 -21.09
CA LEU A 273 -13.56 -5.97 -19.66
C LEU A 273 -14.57 -6.78 -18.85
N VAL A 274 -14.13 -7.39 -17.75
CA VAL A 274 -15.03 -7.91 -16.71
C VAL A 274 -14.96 -6.99 -15.51
N LEU A 275 -16.06 -6.29 -15.24
CA LEU A 275 -16.18 -5.34 -14.13
C LEU A 275 -17.32 -5.80 -13.21
N ASN A 276 -17.01 -6.04 -11.93
CA ASN A 276 -17.97 -6.53 -10.92
C ASN A 276 -18.74 -7.79 -11.38
N GLY A 277 -18.05 -8.72 -12.03
CA GLY A 277 -18.63 -9.96 -12.56
C GLY A 277 -19.50 -9.78 -13.82
N LYS A 278 -19.62 -8.57 -14.37
CA LYS A 278 -20.31 -8.29 -15.63
C LYS A 278 -19.31 -8.04 -16.74
N ALA A 279 -19.56 -8.63 -17.91
CA ALA A 279 -18.73 -8.44 -19.09
C ALA A 279 -19.20 -7.24 -19.92
N TYR A 280 -18.24 -6.52 -20.48
CA TYR A 280 -18.45 -5.35 -21.34
C TYR A 280 -17.54 -5.43 -22.57
N TYR A 281 -17.99 -4.85 -23.68
CA TYR A 281 -17.20 -4.68 -24.90
C TYR A 281 -16.98 -3.20 -25.21
N GLN A 282 -15.75 -2.82 -25.55
CA GLN A 282 -15.40 -1.45 -25.88
C GLN A 282 -15.83 -1.11 -27.31
N VAL A 283 -16.71 -0.13 -27.48
CA VAL A 283 -17.24 0.31 -28.78
C VAL A 283 -16.73 1.70 -29.21
N ALA A 284 -16.08 2.43 -28.30
CA ALA A 284 -15.31 3.65 -28.58
C ALA A 284 -14.21 3.85 -27.52
N THR A 285 -13.39 4.90 -27.63
CA THR A 285 -12.21 5.15 -26.77
C THR A 285 -12.48 4.99 -25.28
N THR A 286 -13.63 5.46 -24.79
CA THR A 286 -14.01 5.43 -23.37
C THR A 286 -15.38 4.80 -23.12
N GLU A 287 -15.97 4.16 -24.12
CA GLU A 287 -17.36 3.71 -24.10
C GLU A 287 -17.46 2.18 -24.21
N TRP A 288 -18.19 1.61 -23.26
CA TRP A 288 -18.32 0.17 -23.07
C TRP A 288 -19.79 -0.24 -23.05
N VAL A 289 -20.15 -1.21 -23.89
CA VAL A 289 -21.51 -1.77 -23.92
C VAL A 289 -21.55 -3.07 -23.11
N PRO A 290 -22.59 -3.34 -22.30
CA PRO A 290 -22.72 -4.62 -21.61
C PRO A 290 -22.85 -5.78 -22.62
N ALA A 291 -22.05 -6.83 -22.43
CA ALA A 291 -21.98 -7.97 -23.34
C ALA A 291 -23.32 -8.72 -23.46
N ASP A 292 -24.14 -8.72 -22.40
CA ASP A 292 -25.46 -9.35 -22.36
C ASP A 292 -26.56 -8.57 -23.12
N LYS A 293 -26.28 -7.33 -23.55
CA LYS A 293 -27.17 -6.47 -24.34
C LYS A 293 -26.89 -6.50 -25.84
N VAL A 294 -25.82 -7.18 -26.24
CA VAL A 294 -25.39 -7.28 -27.63
C VAL A 294 -25.19 -8.73 -28.05
N THR A 295 -25.10 -8.93 -29.36
CA THR A 295 -24.84 -10.23 -30.00
C THR A 295 -23.63 -10.10 -30.89
N VAL A 296 -22.72 -11.07 -30.85
CA VAL A 296 -21.58 -11.13 -31.78
C VAL A 296 -22.08 -11.55 -33.17
N VAL A 297 -21.88 -10.69 -34.16
CA VAL A 297 -22.27 -10.92 -35.57
C VAL A 297 -21.10 -11.47 -36.37
N SER A 298 -19.90 -10.97 -36.11
CA SER A 298 -18.65 -11.42 -36.73
C SER A 298 -17.50 -11.24 -35.75
N GLN A 299 -16.52 -12.16 -35.75
CA GLN A 299 -15.35 -12.10 -34.89
C GLN A 299 -14.11 -12.46 -35.73
N THR A 300 -12.96 -11.87 -35.39
CA THR A 300 -11.67 -12.29 -35.98
C THR A 300 -11.04 -13.37 -35.10
N ASP A 301 -10.40 -14.38 -35.69
CA ASP A 301 -9.87 -15.58 -34.99
C ASP A 301 -8.76 -15.29 -33.96
N ASN A 302 -8.22 -14.07 -33.90
CA ASN A 302 -7.16 -13.66 -32.97
C ASN A 302 -7.68 -13.28 -31.57
N ASN A 303 -8.90 -13.69 -31.21
CA ASN A 303 -9.49 -13.39 -29.92
C ASN A 303 -9.09 -14.46 -28.90
N THR A 304 -8.25 -14.10 -27.94
CA THR A 304 -7.54 -15.07 -27.07
C THR A 304 -8.38 -15.63 -25.93
N ASP A 305 -9.69 -15.39 -25.88
CA ASP A 305 -10.56 -15.98 -24.87
C ASP A 305 -11.55 -16.97 -25.47
N THR A 306 -11.07 -18.19 -25.63
CA THR A 306 -11.86 -19.38 -25.92
C THR A 306 -12.08 -20.21 -24.65
N ASN A 307 -12.22 -19.60 -23.46
CA ASN A 307 -12.69 -20.31 -22.25
C ASN A 307 -14.19 -20.65 -22.39
N SER A 308 -14.52 -21.49 -23.37
CA SER A 308 -15.79 -22.17 -23.48
C SER A 308 -15.65 -23.53 -22.80
N THR A 309 -15.66 -23.55 -21.47
CA THR A 309 -15.82 -24.81 -20.74
C THR A 309 -17.30 -25.17 -20.76
N VAL A 310 -17.61 -26.28 -21.43
CA VAL A 310 -18.96 -26.85 -21.42
C VAL A 310 -19.19 -27.52 -20.08
N GLU A 311 -20.21 -27.06 -19.37
CA GLU A 311 -20.61 -27.54 -18.05
C GLU A 311 -22.01 -28.13 -18.09
N LYS A 312 -22.37 -28.91 -17.06
CA LYS A 312 -23.75 -29.38 -16.89
C LYS A 312 -24.65 -28.18 -16.59
N ALA A 313 -25.81 -28.11 -17.23
CA ALA A 313 -26.75 -27.01 -16.98
C ALA A 313 -27.21 -26.99 -15.50
N ASP A 314 -27.23 -25.80 -14.90
CA ASP A 314 -27.81 -25.54 -13.57
C ASP A 314 -29.34 -25.42 -13.59
N ARG A 315 -29.94 -25.43 -14.78
CA ARG A 315 -31.39 -25.48 -15.01
C ARG A 315 -31.71 -26.70 -15.87
N LYS A 316 -32.80 -27.42 -15.55
CA LYS A 316 -33.30 -28.53 -16.38
C LYS A 316 -34.22 -28.03 -17.52
N THR A 317 -34.87 -26.89 -17.29
CA THR A 317 -35.80 -26.29 -18.22
C THR A 317 -35.63 -24.78 -18.15
N VAL A 318 -35.64 -24.12 -19.31
CA VAL A 318 -35.61 -22.67 -19.46
C VAL A 318 -36.80 -22.22 -20.29
N THR A 319 -37.34 -21.04 -19.99
CA THR A 319 -38.50 -20.47 -20.70
C THR A 319 -38.08 -19.18 -21.37
N THR A 320 -38.40 -19.01 -22.65
CA THR A 320 -38.13 -17.77 -23.38
C THR A 320 -39.01 -16.63 -22.89
N LYS A 321 -38.55 -15.39 -23.05
CA LYS A 321 -39.38 -14.20 -22.80
C LYS A 321 -40.60 -14.14 -23.73
N ASN A 322 -41.59 -13.33 -23.35
CA ASN A 322 -42.75 -13.02 -24.19
C ASN A 322 -42.41 -12.01 -25.30
N VAL A 323 -41.59 -12.44 -26.27
CA VAL A 323 -41.14 -11.65 -27.43
C VAL A 323 -41.37 -12.43 -28.72
N SER A 324 -41.52 -11.72 -29.86
CA SER A 324 -41.89 -12.30 -31.16
C SER A 324 -41.07 -13.54 -31.55
N TYR A 325 -39.75 -13.48 -31.36
CA TYR A 325 -38.86 -14.64 -31.45
C TYR A 325 -37.63 -14.45 -30.56
N THR A 326 -37.03 -15.55 -30.11
CA THR A 326 -35.78 -15.56 -29.36
C THR A 326 -34.66 -16.17 -30.21
N PRO A 327 -33.53 -15.45 -30.42
CA PRO A 327 -32.43 -15.94 -31.24
C PRO A 327 -31.71 -17.13 -30.59
N LEU A 328 -31.12 -17.97 -31.44
CA LEU A 328 -30.24 -19.08 -31.07
C LEU A 328 -28.81 -18.78 -31.49
N TYR A 329 -27.85 -19.41 -30.82
CA TYR A 329 -26.42 -19.22 -31.03
C TYR A 329 -25.71 -20.55 -31.17
N ASP A 330 -24.64 -20.60 -31.95
CA ASP A 330 -23.75 -21.76 -32.01
C ASP A 330 -22.76 -21.80 -30.84
N GLY A 331 -21.97 -22.86 -30.75
CA GLY A 331 -20.95 -23.04 -29.71
C GLY A 331 -19.83 -21.99 -29.70
N ASN A 332 -19.75 -21.15 -30.73
CA ASN A 332 -18.83 -20.02 -30.82
C ASN A 332 -19.54 -18.67 -30.58
N GLY A 333 -20.84 -18.69 -30.25
CA GLY A 333 -21.64 -17.50 -29.96
C GLY A 333 -22.11 -16.76 -31.21
N LYS A 334 -21.99 -17.37 -32.40
CA LYS A 334 -22.52 -16.80 -33.65
C LYS A 334 -24.01 -17.08 -33.74
N ALA A 335 -24.78 -16.07 -34.17
CA ALA A 335 -26.22 -16.20 -34.31
C ALA A 335 -26.59 -17.26 -35.38
N VAL A 336 -27.52 -18.15 -35.02
CA VAL A 336 -28.20 -19.07 -35.93
C VAL A 336 -29.30 -18.27 -36.63
N THR A 337 -29.18 -18.10 -37.95
CA THR A 337 -30.01 -17.15 -38.71
C THR A 337 -31.26 -17.76 -39.35
N ASN A 338 -31.36 -19.08 -39.41
CA ASN A 338 -32.44 -19.80 -40.09
C ASN A 338 -33.58 -20.23 -39.16
N ARG A 339 -33.46 -20.06 -37.84
CA ARG A 339 -34.48 -20.43 -36.86
C ARG A 339 -34.30 -19.71 -35.53
N GLY A 340 -35.38 -19.68 -34.74
CA GLY A 340 -35.41 -19.18 -33.37
C GLY A 340 -36.53 -19.85 -32.59
N LEU A 341 -36.68 -19.46 -31.33
CA LEU A 341 -37.69 -20.01 -30.42
C LEU A 341 -38.88 -19.04 -30.29
N GLY A 342 -40.09 -19.57 -30.11
CA GLY A 342 -41.30 -18.77 -29.94
C GLY A 342 -41.41 -18.13 -28.55
N ALA A 343 -42.30 -17.14 -28.43
CA ALA A 343 -42.62 -16.48 -27.16
C ALA A 343 -43.05 -17.48 -26.07
N SER A 344 -42.57 -17.27 -24.84
CA SER A 344 -43.00 -18.02 -23.65
C SER A 344 -42.95 -19.56 -23.79
N SER A 345 -42.00 -20.07 -24.57
CA SER A 345 -41.84 -21.51 -24.84
C SER A 345 -40.78 -22.12 -23.91
N ALA A 346 -41.08 -23.32 -23.38
CA ALA A 346 -40.21 -24.03 -22.45
C ALA A 346 -39.32 -25.06 -23.18
N TRP A 347 -38.04 -25.10 -22.82
CA TRP A 347 -37.01 -25.94 -23.47
C TRP A 347 -36.18 -26.68 -22.44
N ALA A 348 -35.95 -27.96 -22.68
CA ALA A 348 -35.04 -28.76 -21.85
C ALA A 348 -33.60 -28.34 -22.09
N THR A 349 -32.80 -28.33 -21.03
CA THR A 349 -31.39 -27.94 -21.06
C THR A 349 -30.54 -28.97 -20.34
N ASP A 350 -29.44 -29.36 -20.96
CA ASP A 350 -28.52 -30.38 -20.43
C ASP A 350 -27.13 -29.82 -20.15
N GLN A 351 -26.70 -28.82 -20.92
CA GLN A 351 -25.42 -28.14 -20.78
C GLN A 351 -25.57 -26.63 -20.71
N MET A 352 -24.61 -25.99 -20.05
CA MET A 352 -24.39 -24.55 -20.10
C MET A 352 -22.93 -24.28 -20.44
N GLN A 353 -22.66 -23.14 -21.03
CA GLN A 353 -21.29 -22.70 -21.24
C GLN A 353 -21.22 -21.17 -21.22
N THR A 354 -20.02 -20.66 -21.04
CA THR A 354 -19.74 -19.23 -21.11
C THR A 354 -19.04 -18.96 -22.44
N ILE A 355 -19.69 -18.23 -23.34
CA ILE A 355 -19.12 -17.82 -24.62
C ILE A 355 -18.89 -16.32 -24.58
N ASN A 356 -17.65 -15.87 -24.78
CA ASN A 356 -17.29 -14.45 -24.71
C ASN A 356 -17.78 -13.77 -23.40
N ASN A 357 -17.66 -14.47 -22.27
CA ASN A 357 -18.12 -14.06 -20.94
C ASN A 357 -19.64 -13.86 -20.78
N VAL A 358 -20.44 -14.39 -21.71
CA VAL A 358 -21.90 -14.44 -21.62
C VAL A 358 -22.34 -15.88 -21.39
N LYS A 359 -23.26 -16.09 -20.45
CA LYS A 359 -23.78 -17.43 -20.13
C LYS A 359 -24.85 -17.86 -21.14
N TYR A 360 -24.75 -19.10 -21.62
CA TYR A 360 -25.73 -19.72 -22.51
C TYR A 360 -26.15 -21.10 -22.01
N TYR A 361 -27.36 -21.53 -22.40
CA TYR A 361 -27.93 -22.86 -22.14
C TYR A 361 -28.16 -23.60 -23.44
N ARG A 362 -27.70 -24.85 -23.54
CA ARG A 362 -27.93 -25.67 -24.72
C ARG A 362 -29.36 -26.17 -24.77
N VAL A 363 -30.04 -25.92 -25.89
CA VAL A 363 -31.42 -26.36 -26.13
C VAL A 363 -31.53 -27.36 -27.30
N ALA A 364 -30.51 -27.43 -28.16
CA ALA A 364 -30.34 -28.50 -29.14
C ALA A 364 -28.85 -28.66 -29.51
N THR A 365 -28.53 -29.62 -30.39
CA THR A 365 -27.16 -29.87 -30.86
C THR A 365 -26.54 -28.60 -31.44
N ASN A 366 -25.52 -28.08 -30.76
CA ASN A 366 -24.84 -26.83 -31.12
C ASN A 366 -25.79 -25.61 -31.23
N GLU A 367 -26.91 -25.61 -30.52
CA GLU A 367 -27.84 -24.48 -30.44
C GLU A 367 -28.03 -24.08 -28.98
N TRP A 368 -27.69 -22.83 -28.70
CA TRP A 368 -27.54 -22.27 -27.38
C TRP A 368 -28.43 -21.04 -27.22
N LEU A 369 -29.05 -20.91 -26.05
CA LEU A 369 -29.95 -19.83 -25.69
C LEU A 369 -29.27 -18.93 -24.66
N LYS A 370 -29.24 -17.62 -24.89
CA LYS A 370 -28.60 -16.67 -24.00
C LYS A 370 -29.36 -16.59 -22.68
N ALA A 371 -28.65 -16.62 -21.55
CA ALA A 371 -29.28 -16.57 -20.24
C ALA A 371 -30.12 -15.30 -20.01
N SER A 372 -29.74 -14.17 -20.63
CA SER A 372 -30.47 -12.91 -20.53
C SER A 372 -31.76 -12.87 -21.35
N ASP A 373 -32.03 -13.86 -22.20
CA ASP A 373 -33.26 -13.96 -23.00
C ASP A 373 -34.33 -14.86 -22.35
N LEU A 374 -34.05 -15.37 -21.14
CA LEU A 374 -34.96 -16.19 -20.35
C LEU A 374 -35.92 -15.33 -19.50
N ALA A 375 -37.14 -15.85 -19.29
CA ALA A 375 -38.17 -15.24 -18.45
C ALA A 375 -37.89 -15.40 -16.94
#